data_AF-A0A9W8I6D9-F1
#
_entry.id   AF-A0A9W8I6D9-F1
#
_cell.length_a   1.000
_cell.length_b   1.000
_cell.length_c   1.000
_cell.angle_alpha   90.00
_cell.angle_beta   90.00
_cell.angle_gamma   90.00
#
_symmetry.space_group_name_H-M   'P 1'
#
loop_
_entity.id
_entity.type
_entity.pdbx_description
1 polymer ?
#
loop_
_entity_poly.entity_id
_entity_poly.type
_entity_poly.pdbx_seq_one_letter_code
_entity_poly.pdbx_strand_id
1 'polypeptide(L)'
;MAISISSMMVHNEPTSLPIIQEARLPETLLENLERHIPYNSDVIMNIPGALGAFCLNDAGMEQVRKSSIISNVLKVFSDVNFIRILQEGDVTGSFGASLDEFMRHFPAVKEPIMDQIILMLRGVLEMGQLDSPIVRVNPGNTFLLRTAAEEEIKPYYDDFYGMMLESVTTFLEGLLEQRAHSTMFIDRGGWDLITQAISSPLLPFNFVKSRTFESLHGLSSTLLDTAPERVFKALFKVASNNLNASATAEQTWCGAKYLELAKAADLTDAEYQAANKELHY
;
A
#
# COMPACT_ATOMS: atom_id res chain seq x y z
N MET A 1 -6.26 -2.69 21.58
CA MET A 1 -6.81 -2.22 22.87
C MET A 1 -6.01 -1.05 23.47
N ALA A 2 -4.71 -1.18 23.80
CA ALA A 2 -3.94 -0.05 24.36
C ALA A 2 -3.86 1.17 23.40
N ILE A 3 -3.63 0.95 22.11
CA ILE A 3 -3.59 2.01 21.08
C ILE A 3 -4.96 2.68 20.90
N SER A 4 -6.01 1.87 20.81
CA SER A 4 -7.39 2.34 20.74
C SER A 4 -7.77 3.17 21.98
N ILE A 5 -7.30 2.77 23.17
CA ILE A 5 -7.48 3.52 24.42
C ILE A 5 -6.66 4.82 24.41
N SER A 6 -5.39 4.81 23.97
CA SER A 6 -4.58 6.02 23.88
C SER A 6 -5.13 7.04 22.88
N SER A 7 -5.58 6.59 21.71
CA SER A 7 -6.23 7.43 20.69
C SER A 7 -7.55 8.01 21.21
N MET A 8 -8.39 7.17 21.83
CA MET A 8 -9.69 7.56 22.36
C MET A 8 -9.59 8.44 23.62
N MET A 9 -8.58 8.25 24.47
CA MET A 9 -8.33 9.10 25.65
C MET A 9 -7.80 10.48 25.25
N VAL A 10 -6.98 10.58 24.21
CA VAL A 10 -6.44 11.88 23.79
C VAL A 10 -7.49 12.69 23.01
N HIS A 11 -8.33 12.02 22.21
CA HIS A 11 -9.44 12.68 21.53
C HIS A 11 -10.58 13.10 22.47
N ASN A 12 -10.86 12.35 23.54
CA ASN A 12 -11.96 12.67 24.47
C ASN A 12 -11.54 13.50 25.71
N GLU A 13 -10.29 13.40 26.18
CA GLU A 13 -9.81 14.14 27.35
C GLU A 13 -8.34 14.59 27.19
N PRO A 14 -8.07 15.80 26.65
CA PRO A 14 -6.71 16.33 26.48
C PRO A 14 -5.94 16.53 27.80
N THR A 15 -6.63 16.51 28.96
CA THR A 15 -6.03 16.52 30.30
C THR A 15 -5.37 15.21 30.71
N SER A 16 -5.55 14.12 29.95
CA SER A 16 -4.95 12.80 30.23
C SER A 16 -3.51 12.66 29.75
N LEU A 17 -3.04 13.57 28.89
CA LEU A 17 -1.70 13.51 28.28
C LEU A 17 -0.54 13.45 29.32
N PRO A 18 -0.56 14.24 30.42
CA PRO A 18 0.49 14.14 31.44
C PRO A 18 0.51 12.77 32.14
N ILE A 19 -0.65 12.16 32.37
CA ILE A 19 -0.80 10.84 33.01
C ILE A 19 -0.25 9.74 32.09
N ILE A 20 -0.52 9.84 30.79
CA ILE A 20 -0.01 8.92 29.76
C ILE A 20 1.51 8.99 29.67
N GLN A 21 2.08 10.20 29.74
CA GLN A 21 3.53 10.43 29.71
C GLN A 21 4.22 9.99 31.00
N GLU A 22 3.62 10.24 32.16
CA GLU A 22 4.12 9.78 33.46
C GLU A 22 4.16 8.25 33.55
N ALA A 23 3.23 7.57 32.88
CA ALA A 23 3.21 6.11 32.74
C ALA A 23 4.20 5.56 31.68
N ARG A 24 5.01 6.41 31.02
CA ARG A 24 5.93 6.03 29.92
C ARG A 24 5.28 5.25 28.77
N LEU A 25 3.98 5.45 28.57
CA LEU A 25 3.22 4.75 27.54
C LEU A 25 3.65 5.15 26.12
N PRO A 26 3.95 6.42 25.79
CA PRO A 26 4.40 6.79 24.45
C PRO A 26 5.71 6.10 24.05
N GLU A 27 6.69 6.11 24.95
CA GLU A 27 8.00 5.47 24.77
C GLU A 27 7.85 3.96 24.58
N THR A 28 7.13 3.31 25.51
CA THR A 28 6.90 1.87 25.46
C THR A 28 6.12 1.47 24.21
N LEU A 29 5.13 2.27 23.80
CA LEU A 29 4.33 1.98 22.61
C LEU A 29 5.16 2.12 21.34
N LEU A 30 5.93 3.21 21.21
CA LEU A 30 6.82 3.42 20.07
C LEU A 30 7.84 2.27 19.96
N GLU A 31 8.50 1.91 21.06
CA GLU A 31 9.46 0.79 21.06
C GLU A 31 8.83 -0.54 20.64
N ASN A 32 7.60 -0.83 21.06
CA ASN A 32 6.91 -2.06 20.68
C ASN A 32 6.51 -2.06 19.20
N LEU A 33 5.95 -0.95 18.71
CA LEU A 33 5.55 -0.82 17.31
C LEU A 33 6.76 -0.80 16.36
N GLU A 34 7.90 -0.27 16.80
CA GLU A 34 9.15 -0.33 16.04
C GLU A 34 9.69 -1.75 15.90
N ARG A 35 9.51 -2.60 16.92
CA ARG A 35 9.91 -4.01 16.87
C ARG A 35 9.00 -4.81 15.96
N HIS A 36 7.69 -4.61 16.08
CA HIS A 36 6.71 -5.35 15.31
C HIS A 36 5.38 -4.60 15.26
N ILE A 37 4.90 -4.33 14.04
CA ILE A 37 3.53 -3.85 13.83
C ILE A 37 2.60 -5.06 13.93
N PRO A 38 1.66 -5.09 14.90
CA PRO A 38 0.74 -6.21 15.03
C PRO A 38 -0.12 -6.38 13.78
N TYR A 39 -0.39 -7.63 13.42
CA TYR A 39 -1.34 -8.03 12.38
C TYR A 39 -2.79 -7.76 12.83
N ASN A 40 -3.16 -6.48 12.94
CA ASN A 40 -4.48 -6.07 13.40
C ASN A 40 -4.89 -4.74 12.75
N SER A 41 -6.04 -4.77 12.09
CA SER A 41 -6.63 -3.63 11.37
C SER A 41 -6.87 -2.42 12.27
N ASP A 42 -7.44 -2.63 13.46
CA ASP A 42 -7.68 -1.55 14.42
C ASP A 42 -6.39 -0.89 14.89
N VAL A 43 -5.33 -1.68 15.12
CA VAL A 43 -4.02 -1.15 15.53
C VAL A 43 -3.46 -0.27 14.43
N ILE A 44 -3.39 -0.77 13.19
CA ILE A 44 -2.82 -0.04 12.05
C ILE A 44 -3.56 1.28 11.85
N MET A 45 -4.90 1.22 11.77
CA MET A 45 -5.75 2.39 11.55
C MET A 45 -5.58 3.49 12.62
N ASN A 46 -5.31 3.12 13.88
CA ASN A 46 -5.20 4.07 14.99
C ASN A 46 -3.78 4.62 15.24
N ILE A 47 -2.74 4.13 14.52
CA ILE A 47 -1.37 4.61 14.69
C ILE A 47 -1.26 6.13 14.46
N PRO A 48 -1.77 6.73 13.36
CA PRO A 48 -1.61 8.17 13.13
C PRO A 48 -2.25 9.03 14.23
N GLY A 49 -3.42 8.62 14.73
CA GLY A 49 -4.08 9.28 15.86
C GLY A 49 -3.27 9.22 17.14
N ALA A 50 -2.67 8.06 17.46
CA ALA A 50 -1.78 7.90 18.60
C ALA A 50 -0.49 8.74 18.46
N LEU A 51 0.09 8.83 17.26
CA LEU A 51 1.23 9.71 17.00
C LEU A 51 0.86 11.19 17.16
N GLY A 52 -0.32 11.58 16.68
CA GLY A 52 -0.86 12.93 16.86
C GLY A 52 -0.99 13.30 18.33
N ALA A 53 -1.49 12.38 19.14
CA ALA A 53 -1.55 12.53 20.59
C ALA A 53 -0.18 12.76 21.23
N PHE A 54 0.83 11.96 20.85
CA PHE A 54 2.18 12.08 21.41
C PHE A 54 2.85 13.39 21.00
N CYS A 55 2.55 13.87 19.81
CA CYS A 55 3.11 15.09 19.25
C CYS A 55 2.51 16.39 19.83
N LEU A 56 1.58 16.31 20.78
CA LEU A 56 1.00 17.49 21.46
C LEU A 56 2.02 18.28 22.31
N ASN A 57 3.23 17.76 22.52
CA ASN A 57 4.35 18.51 23.10
C ASN A 57 5.68 18.28 22.35
N ASP A 58 6.65 19.17 22.60
CA ASP A 58 7.95 19.16 21.90
C ASP A 58 8.75 17.86 22.15
N ALA A 59 8.62 17.26 23.34
CA ALA A 59 9.31 16.04 23.69
C ALA A 59 8.80 14.84 22.89
N GLY A 60 7.47 14.65 22.81
CA GLY A 60 6.88 13.57 22.03
C GLY A 60 7.06 13.78 20.52
N MET A 61 7.05 15.02 20.06
CA MET A 61 7.42 15.34 18.67
C MET A 61 8.85 14.90 18.34
N GLU A 62 9.80 15.15 19.24
CA GLU A 62 11.19 14.71 19.07
C GLU A 62 11.34 13.19 19.11
N GLN A 63 10.55 12.50 19.94
CA GLN A 63 10.51 11.04 19.97
C GLN A 63 9.99 10.47 18.63
N VAL A 64 8.89 11.01 18.11
CA VAL A 64 8.34 10.57 16.82
C VAL A 64 9.34 10.82 15.68
N ARG A 65 10.01 11.98 15.66
CA ARG A 65 11.06 12.27 14.65
C ARG A 65 12.25 11.31 14.69
N LYS A 66 12.65 10.84 15.88
CA LYS A 66 13.76 9.89 16.05
C LYS A 66 13.37 8.44 15.76
N SER A 67 12.08 8.14 15.89
CA SER A 67 11.57 6.80 15.66
C SER A 67 11.40 6.48 14.16
N SER A 68 11.53 5.20 13.85
CA SER A 68 11.29 4.58 12.56
C SER A 68 9.83 4.22 12.32
N ILE A 69 8.92 4.61 13.23
CA ILE A 69 7.51 4.18 13.23
C ILE A 69 6.78 4.52 11.92
N ILE A 70 6.97 5.73 11.39
CA ILE A 70 6.36 6.16 10.13
C ILE A 70 6.83 5.29 8.96
N SER A 71 8.13 5.01 8.90
CA SER A 71 8.68 4.09 7.89
C SER A 71 8.08 2.69 8.04
N ASN A 72 8.03 2.17 9.27
CA ASN A 72 7.57 0.79 9.51
C ASN A 72 6.08 0.62 9.18
N VAL A 73 5.23 1.58 9.56
CA VAL A 73 3.80 1.52 9.26
C VAL A 73 3.51 1.69 7.77
N LEU A 74 4.30 2.49 7.04
CA LEU A 74 4.15 2.62 5.59
C LEU A 74 4.66 1.38 4.83
N LYS A 75 5.69 0.69 5.35
CA LYS A 75 6.18 -0.57 4.74
C LYS A 75 5.14 -1.70 4.73
N VAL A 76 4.16 -1.66 5.62
CA VAL A 76 3.01 -2.58 5.68
C VAL A 76 2.30 -2.66 4.31
N PHE A 77 2.21 -1.56 3.56
CA PHE A 77 1.57 -1.52 2.24
C PHE A 77 2.34 -2.30 1.15
N SER A 78 3.63 -2.54 1.37
CA SER A 78 4.49 -3.33 0.48
C SER A 78 4.78 -4.74 1.02
N ASP A 79 4.16 -5.15 2.14
CA ASP A 79 4.35 -6.46 2.74
C ASP A 79 3.18 -7.40 2.42
N VAL A 80 3.48 -8.56 1.86
CA VAL A 80 2.48 -9.57 1.45
C VAL A 80 1.65 -10.07 2.63
N ASN A 81 2.24 -10.11 3.83
CA ASN A 81 1.58 -10.63 5.03
C ASN A 81 0.46 -9.71 5.53
N PHE A 82 0.50 -8.42 5.20
CA PHE A 82 -0.48 -7.44 5.67
C PHE A 82 -1.61 -7.16 4.68
N ILE A 83 -1.51 -7.63 3.43
CA ILE A 83 -2.49 -7.34 2.37
C ILE A 83 -3.92 -7.63 2.84
N ARG A 84 -4.16 -8.82 3.43
CA ARG A 84 -5.51 -9.23 3.85
C ARG A 84 -6.08 -8.29 4.92
N ILE A 85 -5.24 -7.84 5.84
CA ILE A 85 -5.63 -6.96 6.95
C ILE A 85 -5.93 -5.55 6.43
N LEU A 86 -5.14 -5.07 5.47
CA LEU A 86 -5.37 -3.78 4.81
C LEU A 86 -6.66 -3.76 3.97
N GLN A 87 -7.16 -4.93 3.57
CA GLN A 87 -8.41 -5.11 2.82
C GLN A 87 -9.64 -5.23 3.73
N GLU A 88 -9.46 -5.22 5.06
CA GLU A 88 -10.57 -5.25 6.00
C GLU A 88 -11.24 -3.87 6.10
N GLY A 89 -12.53 -3.80 5.74
CA GLY A 89 -13.33 -2.59 5.90
C GLY A 89 -12.71 -1.37 5.19
N ASP A 90 -12.53 -0.28 5.93
CA ASP A 90 -11.94 0.98 5.44
C ASP A 90 -10.60 1.30 6.12
N VAL A 91 -9.78 0.29 6.44
CA VAL A 91 -8.51 0.49 7.17
C VAL A 91 -7.58 1.46 6.44
N THR A 92 -7.41 1.29 5.13
CA THR A 92 -6.43 2.06 4.34
C THR A 92 -6.87 3.50 4.11
N GLY A 93 -8.15 3.72 3.77
CA GLY A 93 -8.73 5.05 3.61
C GLY A 93 -8.72 5.84 4.92
N SER A 94 -9.21 5.23 6.01
CA SER A 94 -9.19 5.84 7.35
C SER A 94 -7.79 6.13 7.86
N PHE A 95 -6.81 5.24 7.58
CA PHE A 95 -5.40 5.51 7.88
C PHE A 95 -4.86 6.71 7.10
N GLY A 96 -5.18 6.81 5.81
CA GLY A 96 -4.83 7.94 4.94
C GLY A 96 -5.34 9.27 5.46
N ALA A 97 -6.64 9.34 5.77
CA ALA A 97 -7.26 10.54 6.32
C ALA A 97 -6.68 10.93 7.68
N SER A 98 -6.41 9.95 8.56
CA SER A 98 -5.81 10.21 9.86
C SER A 98 -4.36 10.71 9.73
N LEU A 99 -3.60 10.21 8.76
CA LEU A 99 -2.24 10.67 8.50
C LEU A 99 -2.22 12.06 7.84
N ASP A 100 -3.21 12.40 7.00
CA ASP A 100 -3.40 13.76 6.48
C ASP A 100 -3.63 14.76 7.62
N GLU A 101 -4.54 14.43 8.54
CA GLU A 101 -4.81 15.22 9.73
C GLU A 101 -3.56 15.42 10.58
N PHE A 102 -2.77 14.37 10.78
CA PHE A 102 -1.49 14.45 11.49
C PHE A 102 -0.50 15.41 10.80
N MET A 103 -0.33 15.28 9.49
CA MET A 103 0.55 16.16 8.71
C MET A 103 0.11 17.63 8.77
N ARG A 104 -1.20 17.91 8.79
CA ARG A 104 -1.71 19.28 8.94
C ARG A 104 -1.35 19.91 10.27
N HIS A 105 -1.56 19.17 11.36
CA HIS A 105 -1.28 19.66 12.71
C HIS A 105 0.22 19.87 12.93
N PHE A 106 1.06 19.09 12.25
CA PHE A 106 2.50 19.09 12.46
C PHE A 106 3.28 19.29 11.15
N PRO A 107 3.41 20.54 10.65
CA PRO A 107 4.08 20.82 9.37
C PRO A 107 5.52 20.29 9.27
N ALA A 108 6.23 20.18 10.39
CA ALA A 108 7.61 19.71 10.44
C ALA A 108 7.78 18.24 10.00
N VAL A 109 6.72 17.42 10.03
CA VAL A 109 6.77 16.01 9.61
C VAL A 109 6.32 15.79 8.17
N LYS A 110 5.81 16.82 7.48
CA LYS A 110 5.29 16.70 6.11
C LYS A 110 6.33 16.19 5.12
N GLU A 111 7.51 16.81 5.10
CA GLU A 111 8.57 16.41 4.17
C GLU A 111 9.08 14.98 4.45
N PRO A 112 9.43 14.61 5.71
CA PRO A 112 9.80 13.22 6.02
C PRO A 112 8.74 12.19 5.66
N ILE A 113 7.45 12.45 5.96
CA ILE A 113 6.37 11.51 5.67
C ILE A 113 6.19 11.34 4.16
N MET A 114 6.23 12.44 3.40
CA MET A 114 6.14 12.38 1.94
C MET A 114 7.29 11.59 1.33
N ASP A 115 8.52 11.74 1.84
CA ASP A 115 9.65 10.93 1.39
C ASP A 115 9.44 9.43 1.67
N GLN A 116 8.89 9.09 2.85
CA GLN A 116 8.56 7.69 3.17
C GLN A 116 7.42 7.13 2.30
N ILE A 117 6.44 7.94 1.92
CA ILE A 117 5.38 7.53 0.99
C ILE A 117 5.97 7.18 -0.37
N ILE A 118 6.90 8.00 -0.88
CA ILE A 118 7.59 7.70 -2.15
C ILE A 118 8.41 6.41 -2.05
N LEU A 119 9.08 6.16 -0.91
CA LEU A 119 9.79 4.91 -0.67
C LEU A 119 8.85 3.70 -0.63
N MET A 120 7.69 3.83 0.02
CA MET A 120 6.65 2.80 0.03
C MET A 120 6.18 2.48 -1.40
N LEU A 121 5.90 3.49 -2.22
CA LEU A 121 5.51 3.29 -3.62
C LEU A 121 6.56 2.56 -4.46
N ARG A 122 7.85 2.80 -4.18
CA ARG A 122 8.93 2.04 -4.82
C ARG A 122 8.93 0.57 -4.39
N GLY A 123 8.68 0.29 -3.11
CA GLY A 123 8.52 -1.08 -2.62
C GLY A 123 7.35 -1.80 -3.31
N VAL A 124 6.23 -1.11 -3.51
CA VAL A 124 5.08 -1.66 -4.25
C VAL A 124 5.44 -1.93 -5.72
N LEU A 125 6.20 -1.05 -6.38
CA LEU A 125 6.69 -1.29 -7.73
C LEU A 125 7.60 -2.52 -7.85
N GLU A 126 8.47 -2.73 -6.86
CA GLU A 126 9.33 -3.93 -6.79
C GLU A 126 8.47 -5.20 -6.64
N MET A 127 7.39 -5.13 -5.86
CA MET A 127 6.43 -6.21 -5.74
C MET A 127 5.69 -6.52 -7.05
N GLY A 128 5.58 -5.55 -7.95
CA GLY A 128 4.99 -5.70 -9.27
C GLY A 128 5.86 -6.39 -10.33
N GLN A 129 7.05 -6.88 -9.98
CA GLN A 129 7.98 -7.52 -10.93
C GLN A 129 7.84 -9.05 -10.95
N LEU A 130 8.24 -9.70 -12.04
CA LEU A 130 8.08 -11.16 -12.22
C LEU A 130 8.93 -12.01 -11.25
N ASP A 131 9.97 -11.42 -10.67
CA ASP A 131 10.87 -12.00 -9.68
C ASP A 131 10.45 -11.69 -8.23
N SER A 132 9.32 -11.02 -8.04
CA SER A 132 8.87 -10.58 -6.73
C SER A 132 8.40 -11.74 -5.83
N PRO A 133 8.43 -11.55 -4.50
CA PRO A 133 7.84 -12.49 -3.55
C PRO A 133 6.37 -12.83 -3.83
N ILE A 134 5.59 -11.91 -4.42
CA ILE A 134 4.18 -12.15 -4.77
C ILE A 134 4.07 -13.33 -5.74
N VAL A 135 4.97 -13.45 -6.71
CA VAL A 135 4.95 -14.55 -7.68
C VAL A 135 5.24 -15.90 -7.03
N ARG A 136 5.97 -15.91 -5.91
CA ARG A 136 6.25 -17.15 -5.16
C ARG A 136 5.05 -17.60 -4.32
N VAL A 137 4.27 -16.66 -3.81
CA VAL A 137 3.08 -16.91 -2.98
C VAL A 137 1.83 -17.12 -3.84
N ASN A 138 1.78 -16.47 -5.00
CA ASN A 138 0.72 -16.60 -6.00
C ASN A 138 1.36 -16.60 -7.40
N PRO A 139 1.83 -17.77 -7.89
CA PRO A 139 2.40 -17.91 -9.22
C PRO A 139 1.30 -17.81 -10.28
N GLY A 140 0.90 -16.58 -10.60
CA GLY A 140 0.20 -16.25 -11.83
C GLY A 140 -1.32 -16.33 -11.77
N ASN A 141 -1.95 -15.16 -11.79
CA ASN A 141 -3.29 -14.95 -12.34
C ASN A 141 -3.25 -14.34 -13.75
N THR A 142 -2.12 -14.43 -14.46
CA THR A 142 -2.09 -14.08 -15.88
C THR A 142 -2.80 -15.21 -16.64
N PHE A 143 -4.07 -14.97 -16.97
CA PHE A 143 -5.06 -15.79 -17.71
C PHE A 143 -4.61 -16.35 -19.09
N LEU A 144 -3.32 -16.59 -19.32
CA LEU A 144 -2.76 -16.90 -20.63
C LEU A 144 -2.93 -18.38 -21.05
N LEU A 145 -3.47 -19.26 -20.20
CA LEU A 145 -3.51 -20.70 -20.47
C LEU A 145 -4.80 -21.41 -20.01
N ARG A 146 -5.98 -20.81 -20.17
CA ARG A 146 -7.24 -21.57 -20.02
C ARG A 146 -7.96 -21.70 -21.35
N THR A 147 -7.96 -22.91 -21.91
CA THR A 147 -8.84 -23.27 -23.03
C THR A 147 -10.29 -23.28 -22.56
N ALA A 148 -11.20 -22.90 -23.44
CA ALA A 148 -12.65 -22.69 -23.20
C ALA A 148 -13.43 -23.91 -22.65
N ALA A 149 -12.78 -25.01 -22.29
CA ALA A 149 -13.38 -26.23 -21.77
C ALA A 149 -13.34 -26.35 -20.23
N GLU A 150 -12.78 -25.37 -19.50
CA GLU A 150 -12.57 -25.44 -18.05
C GLU A 150 -13.44 -24.42 -17.26
N GLU A 151 -14.72 -24.30 -17.61
CA GLU A 151 -15.67 -23.39 -16.95
C GLU A 151 -16.09 -23.83 -15.53
N GLU A 152 -15.72 -25.02 -15.05
CA GLU A 152 -16.27 -25.60 -13.79
C GLU A 152 -15.30 -25.72 -12.60
N ILE A 153 -14.13 -25.07 -12.60
CA ILE A 153 -13.30 -24.97 -11.38
C ILE A 153 -13.12 -23.49 -11.00
N LYS A 154 -13.89 -23.03 -10.01
CA LYS A 154 -13.57 -21.83 -9.22
C LYS A 154 -12.46 -22.20 -8.23
N PRO A 155 -11.33 -21.48 -8.23
CA PRO A 155 -10.88 -20.93 -6.96
C PRO A 155 -10.63 -19.43 -7.13
N TYR A 156 -11.17 -18.64 -6.21
CA TYR A 156 -10.88 -17.21 -6.08
C TYR A 156 -9.43 -17.09 -5.58
N TYR A 157 -8.45 -17.09 -6.48
CA TYR A 157 -7.08 -16.72 -6.13
C TYR A 157 -7.02 -15.20 -6.07
N ASP A 158 -6.85 -14.68 -4.86
CA ASP A 158 -6.77 -13.25 -4.58
C ASP A 158 -5.64 -12.61 -5.41
N ASP A 159 -5.98 -11.57 -6.18
CA ASP A 159 -4.98 -10.75 -6.89
C ASP A 159 -4.21 -9.91 -5.86
N PHE A 160 -3.18 -10.51 -5.25
CA PHE A 160 -2.40 -9.86 -4.19
C PHE A 160 -1.75 -8.55 -4.66
N TYR A 161 -1.29 -8.48 -5.90
CA TYR A 161 -0.70 -7.25 -6.41
C TYR A 161 -1.77 -6.18 -6.66
N GLY A 162 -2.92 -6.56 -7.23
CA GLY A 162 -4.07 -5.66 -7.35
C GLY A 162 -4.61 -5.20 -6.01
N MET A 163 -4.63 -6.06 -4.99
CA MET A 163 -5.01 -5.69 -3.62
C MET A 163 -4.00 -4.74 -2.98
N MET A 164 -2.70 -4.96 -3.18
CA MET A 164 -1.67 -4.00 -2.74
C MET A 164 -1.87 -2.64 -3.39
N LEU A 165 -2.08 -2.61 -4.71
CA LEU A 165 -2.35 -1.38 -5.43
C LEU A 165 -3.62 -0.70 -4.92
N GLU A 166 -4.70 -1.47 -4.71
CA GLU A 166 -5.95 -0.95 -4.16
C GLU A 166 -5.74 -0.34 -2.78
N SER A 167 -5.07 -1.05 -1.87
CA SER A 167 -4.73 -0.55 -0.54
C SER A 167 -3.95 0.76 -0.60
N VAL A 168 -2.97 0.86 -1.51
CA VAL A 168 -2.14 2.05 -1.69
C VAL A 168 -2.93 3.20 -2.30
N THR A 169 -3.74 2.96 -3.33
CA THR A 169 -4.52 4.02 -3.98
C THR A 169 -5.60 4.56 -3.05
N THR A 170 -6.30 3.70 -2.31
CA THR A 170 -7.30 4.11 -1.31
C THR A 170 -6.65 4.89 -0.16
N PHE A 171 -5.48 4.45 0.32
CA PHE A 171 -4.69 5.21 1.30
C PHE A 171 -4.31 6.61 0.78
N LEU A 172 -3.79 6.69 -0.44
CA LEU A 172 -3.40 7.96 -1.04
C LEU A 172 -4.60 8.87 -1.31
N GLU A 173 -5.76 8.31 -1.67
CA GLU A 173 -6.99 9.07 -1.85
C GLU A 173 -7.38 9.78 -0.55
N GLY A 174 -7.41 9.06 0.59
CA GLY A 174 -7.67 9.66 1.90
C GLY A 174 -6.56 10.61 2.38
N LEU A 175 -5.30 10.38 2.00
CA LEU A 175 -4.17 11.24 2.39
C LEU A 175 -4.13 12.55 1.59
N LEU A 176 -4.47 12.52 0.30
CA LEU A 176 -4.21 13.61 -0.64
C LEU A 176 -5.44 14.50 -0.87
N GLU A 177 -6.38 14.53 0.07
CA GLU A 177 -7.55 15.43 0.03
C GLU A 177 -7.13 16.91 0.00
N GLN A 178 -6.02 17.26 0.66
CA GLN A 178 -5.50 18.62 0.64
C GLN A 178 -4.64 18.89 -0.58
N ARG A 179 -5.00 19.94 -1.34
CA ARG A 179 -4.23 20.40 -2.52
C ARG A 179 -2.73 20.58 -2.26
N ALA A 180 -2.34 21.02 -1.06
CA ALA A 180 -0.93 21.16 -0.69
C ALA A 180 -0.19 19.81 -0.71
N HIS A 181 -0.79 18.79 -0.11
CA HIS A 181 -0.22 17.44 -0.06
C HIS A 181 -0.23 16.78 -1.45
N SER A 182 -1.31 16.94 -2.22
CA SER A 182 -1.37 16.45 -3.60
C SER A 182 -0.29 17.09 -4.48
N THR A 183 -0.01 18.39 -4.30
CA THR A 183 1.07 19.08 -5.02
C THR A 183 2.44 18.52 -4.65
N MET A 184 2.72 18.35 -3.34
CA MET A 184 3.98 17.76 -2.86
C MET A 184 4.20 16.34 -3.40
N PHE A 185 3.13 15.54 -3.44
CA PHE A 185 3.17 14.18 -3.97
C PHE A 185 3.50 14.15 -5.47
N ILE A 186 2.86 15.03 -6.25
CA ILE A 186 3.09 15.13 -7.70
C ILE A 186 4.50 15.66 -8.00
N ASP A 187 4.97 16.67 -7.25
CA ASP A 187 6.32 17.24 -7.42
C ASP A 187 7.43 16.22 -7.13
N ARG A 188 7.17 15.27 -6.22
CA ARG A 188 8.07 14.14 -5.94
C ARG A 188 7.97 12.98 -6.95
N GLY A 189 7.12 13.10 -7.97
CA GLY A 189 6.91 12.05 -8.97
C GLY A 189 6.09 10.86 -8.47
N GLY A 190 5.30 11.02 -7.40
CA GLY A 190 4.48 9.94 -6.86
C GLY A 190 3.47 9.38 -7.88
N TRP A 191 2.86 10.25 -8.68
CA TRP A 191 1.95 9.82 -9.75
C TRP A 191 2.65 9.03 -10.86
N ASP A 192 3.90 9.37 -11.19
CA ASP A 192 4.69 8.60 -12.16
C ASP A 192 4.97 7.18 -11.65
N LEU A 193 5.12 6.99 -10.33
CA LEU A 193 5.29 5.66 -9.73
C LEU A 193 4.00 4.85 -9.81
N ILE A 194 2.84 5.45 -9.49
CA ILE A 194 1.54 4.77 -9.61
C ILE A 194 1.27 4.35 -11.05
N THR A 195 1.51 5.24 -12.02
CA THR A 195 1.30 4.94 -13.45
C THR A 195 2.25 3.85 -13.98
N GLN A 196 3.46 3.73 -13.42
CA GLN A 196 4.34 2.58 -13.68
C GLN A 196 3.79 1.30 -13.03
N ALA A 197 3.24 1.39 -11.83
CA ALA A 197 2.75 0.23 -11.08
C ALA A 197 1.54 -0.42 -11.76
N ILE A 198 0.68 0.38 -12.38
CA ILE A 198 -0.46 -0.10 -13.19
C ILE A 198 -0.04 -0.69 -14.55
N SER A 199 1.24 -0.57 -14.91
CA SER A 199 1.82 -1.20 -16.11
C SER A 199 2.51 -2.53 -15.81
N SER A 200 2.40 -3.02 -14.57
CA SER A 200 3.02 -4.27 -14.13
C SER A 200 2.46 -5.48 -14.90
N PRO A 201 3.32 -6.45 -15.26
CA PRO A 201 2.87 -7.71 -15.87
C PRO A 201 2.06 -8.61 -14.93
N LEU A 202 2.07 -8.33 -13.62
CA LEU A 202 1.32 -9.11 -12.63
C LEU A 202 -0.17 -8.76 -12.58
N LEU A 203 -0.57 -7.64 -13.19
CA LEU A 203 -1.97 -7.25 -13.21
C LEU A 203 -2.83 -8.20 -14.05
N PRO A 204 -4.06 -8.48 -13.61
CA PRO A 204 -4.94 -9.40 -14.30
C PRO A 204 -5.47 -8.77 -15.59
N PHE A 205 -5.74 -9.59 -16.60
CA PHE A 205 -6.25 -9.12 -17.90
C PHE A 205 -7.56 -8.31 -17.78
N ASN A 206 -8.40 -8.65 -16.80
CA ASN A 206 -9.66 -7.95 -16.51
C ASN A 206 -9.50 -6.80 -15.49
N PHE A 207 -8.29 -6.27 -15.29
CA PHE A 207 -7.99 -5.17 -14.35
C PHE A 207 -8.98 -4.00 -14.44
N VAL A 208 -9.45 -3.65 -15.64
CA VAL A 208 -10.44 -2.55 -15.85
C VAL A 208 -11.77 -2.78 -15.12
N LYS A 209 -12.11 -4.02 -14.76
CA LYS A 209 -13.30 -4.39 -13.99
C LYS A 209 -13.01 -4.69 -12.51
N SER A 210 -11.78 -4.45 -12.06
CA SER A 210 -11.35 -4.72 -10.69
C SER A 210 -11.62 -3.53 -9.76
N ARG A 211 -11.71 -3.80 -8.46
CA ARG A 211 -11.77 -2.76 -7.42
C ARG A 211 -10.52 -1.87 -7.43
N THR A 212 -9.36 -2.44 -7.78
CA THR A 212 -8.12 -1.68 -7.97
C THR A 212 -8.25 -0.58 -9.02
N PHE A 213 -9.02 -0.80 -10.09
CA PHE A 213 -9.25 0.25 -11.09
C PHE A 213 -10.21 1.33 -10.57
N GLU A 214 -11.22 0.96 -9.78
CA GLU A 214 -12.14 1.92 -9.15
C GLU A 214 -11.41 2.83 -8.15
N SER A 215 -10.54 2.28 -7.30
CA SER A 215 -9.74 3.07 -6.35
C SER A 215 -8.66 3.91 -7.04
N LEU A 216 -8.05 3.41 -8.13
CA LEU A 216 -7.20 4.23 -8.99
C LEU A 216 -7.96 5.41 -9.60
N HIS A 217 -9.21 5.19 -10.03
CA HIS A 217 -10.06 6.25 -10.55
C HIS A 217 -10.35 7.32 -9.49
N GLY A 218 -10.66 6.91 -8.25
CA GLY A 218 -10.84 7.80 -7.10
C GLY A 218 -9.62 8.70 -6.88
N LEU A 219 -8.44 8.09 -6.68
CA LEU A 219 -7.18 8.82 -6.56
C LEU A 219 -6.90 9.74 -7.77
N SER A 220 -7.12 9.26 -8.99
CA SER A 220 -6.88 10.06 -10.20
C SER A 220 -7.75 11.32 -10.24
N SER A 221 -9.01 11.22 -9.78
CA SER A 221 -9.94 12.35 -9.70
C SER A 221 -9.42 13.41 -8.72
N THR A 222 -8.99 12.99 -7.53
CA THR A 222 -8.38 13.86 -6.52
C THR A 222 -7.14 14.60 -7.06
N LEU A 223 -6.30 13.92 -7.84
CA LEU A 223 -5.09 14.52 -8.41
C LEU A 223 -5.40 15.44 -9.62
N LEU A 224 -6.43 15.14 -10.41
CA LEU A 224 -6.87 15.96 -11.55
C LEU A 224 -7.31 17.35 -11.12
N ASP A 225 -7.96 17.49 -9.96
CA ASP A 225 -8.34 18.78 -9.40
C ASP A 225 -7.12 19.66 -9.06
N THR A 226 -5.96 19.04 -8.83
CA THR A 226 -4.73 19.75 -8.46
C THR A 226 -3.87 20.09 -9.67
N ALA A 227 -3.55 19.11 -10.53
CA ALA A 227 -2.61 19.27 -11.64
C ALA A 227 -3.00 18.40 -12.86
N PRO A 228 -4.04 18.80 -13.62
CA PRO A 228 -4.62 17.96 -14.66
C PRO A 228 -3.63 17.63 -15.78
N GLU A 229 -2.82 18.61 -16.22
CA GLU A 229 -1.86 18.41 -17.30
C GLU A 229 -0.81 17.33 -16.99
N ARG A 230 -0.29 17.31 -15.76
CA ARG A 230 0.72 16.33 -15.36
C ARG A 230 0.10 14.93 -15.24
N VAL A 231 -1.09 14.84 -14.67
CA VAL A 231 -1.83 13.58 -14.52
C VAL A 231 -2.13 12.97 -15.88
N PHE A 232 -2.72 13.75 -16.81
CA PHE A 232 -3.01 13.29 -18.16
C PHE A 232 -1.75 12.90 -18.93
N LYS A 233 -0.68 13.71 -18.87
CA LYS A 233 0.57 13.43 -19.59
C LYS A 233 1.17 12.08 -19.17
N ALA A 234 1.15 11.74 -17.88
CA ALA A 234 1.64 10.46 -17.39
C ALA A 234 0.77 9.28 -17.88
N LEU A 235 -0.57 9.42 -17.84
CA LEU A 235 -1.49 8.41 -18.37
C LEU A 235 -1.32 8.19 -19.88
N PHE A 236 -1.22 9.28 -20.66
CA PHE A 236 -0.97 9.18 -22.10
C PHE A 236 0.36 8.51 -22.42
N LYS A 237 1.41 8.80 -21.64
CA LYS A 237 2.72 8.16 -21.79
C LYS A 237 2.61 6.64 -21.60
N VAL A 238 1.90 6.18 -20.56
CA VAL A 238 1.68 4.76 -20.32
C VAL A 238 0.87 4.11 -21.44
N ALA A 239 -0.24 4.73 -21.84
CA ALA A 239 -1.06 4.23 -22.93
C ALA A 239 -0.26 4.11 -24.25
N SER A 240 0.54 5.13 -24.59
CA SER A 240 1.39 5.12 -25.77
C SER A 240 2.46 4.03 -25.70
N ASN A 241 3.11 3.85 -24.54
CA ASN A 241 4.12 2.81 -24.36
C ASN A 241 3.53 1.40 -24.53
N ASN A 242 2.35 1.15 -23.95
CA ASN A 242 1.66 -0.13 -24.06
C ASN A 242 1.20 -0.42 -25.49
N LEU A 243 0.69 0.60 -26.21
CA LEU A 243 0.32 0.47 -27.62
C LEU A 243 1.54 0.19 -28.51
N ASN A 244 2.66 0.89 -28.30
CA ASN A 244 3.90 0.67 -29.06
C ASN A 244 4.54 -0.69 -28.77
N ALA A 245 4.46 -1.15 -27.52
CA ALA A 245 4.87 -2.51 -27.14
C ALA A 245 4.00 -3.56 -27.84
N SER A 246 2.68 -3.34 -27.96
CA SER A 246 1.79 -4.24 -28.69
C SER A 246 2.05 -4.26 -30.21
N ALA A 247 2.44 -3.12 -30.81
CA ALA A 247 2.78 -3.02 -32.22
C ALA A 247 4.12 -3.70 -32.60
N THR A 248 5.01 -3.89 -31.63
CA THR A 248 6.25 -4.68 -31.79
C THR A 248 6.08 -6.15 -31.39
N ALA A 249 4.94 -6.51 -30.79
CA ALA A 249 4.66 -7.82 -30.19
C ALA A 249 3.80 -8.76 -31.05
N GLU A 250 3.81 -8.63 -32.39
CA GLU A 250 3.37 -9.73 -33.26
C GLU A 250 4.26 -11.00 -33.13
N GLN A 251 5.37 -10.96 -32.38
CA GLN A 251 6.27 -12.11 -32.19
C GLN A 251 6.62 -12.52 -30.76
N THR A 252 6.21 -11.79 -29.72
CA THR A 252 6.60 -12.10 -28.33
C THR A 252 5.49 -11.77 -27.34
N TRP A 253 4.32 -12.37 -27.53
CA TRP A 253 3.29 -12.34 -26.50
C TRP A 253 3.72 -13.21 -25.31
N CYS A 254 3.52 -12.70 -24.10
CA CYS A 254 4.03 -13.16 -22.80
C CYS A 254 3.91 -14.67 -22.46
N GLY A 255 3.24 -15.49 -23.27
CA GLY A 255 3.10 -16.93 -23.04
C GLY A 255 4.42 -17.70 -22.94
N ALA A 256 5.47 -17.32 -23.69
CA ALA A 256 6.72 -18.09 -23.72
C ALA A 256 7.56 -17.97 -22.43
N LYS A 257 7.65 -16.77 -21.84
CA LYS A 257 8.42 -16.53 -20.60
C LYS A 257 7.68 -17.04 -19.37
N TYR A 258 6.35 -16.95 -19.37
CA TYR A 258 5.51 -17.58 -18.34
C TYR A 258 5.53 -19.11 -18.43
N LEU A 259 5.65 -19.71 -19.63
CA LEU A 259 5.85 -21.16 -19.77
C LEU A 259 7.19 -21.63 -19.21
N GLU A 260 8.25 -20.81 -19.29
CA GLU A 260 9.54 -21.14 -18.67
C GLU A 260 9.52 -20.97 -17.14
N LEU A 261 8.82 -19.95 -16.63
CA LEU A 261 8.62 -19.76 -15.19
C LEU A 261 7.69 -20.82 -14.59
N ALA A 262 6.65 -21.26 -15.31
CA ALA A 262 5.79 -22.37 -14.91
C ALA A 262 6.55 -23.70 -14.85
N LYS A 263 7.54 -23.91 -15.74
CA LYS A 263 8.46 -25.05 -15.65
C LYS A 263 9.46 -24.94 -14.49
N ALA A 264 9.78 -23.72 -14.06
CA ALA A 264 10.61 -23.47 -12.88
C ALA A 264 9.83 -23.58 -11.56
N ALA A 265 8.49 -23.55 -11.63
CA ALA A 265 7.56 -23.63 -10.51
C ALA A 265 6.96 -25.04 -10.30
N ASP A 266 7.58 -26.10 -10.83
CA ASP A 266 7.33 -27.50 -10.44
C ASP A 266 7.78 -27.73 -8.98
N LEU A 267 7.17 -27.01 -8.04
CA LEU A 267 7.19 -27.33 -6.62
C LEU A 267 6.24 -28.50 -6.44
N THR A 268 6.76 -29.60 -5.92
CA THR A 268 5.94 -30.78 -5.62
C THR A 268 4.90 -30.42 -4.56
N ASP A 269 3.73 -31.06 -4.58
CA ASP A 269 2.62 -30.82 -3.62
C ASP A 269 3.07 -30.78 -2.14
N ALA A 270 4.18 -31.45 -1.82
CA ALA A 270 4.81 -31.45 -0.50
C ALA A 270 5.45 -30.10 -0.11
N GLU A 271 6.02 -29.36 -1.06
CA GLU A 271 6.69 -28.07 -0.83
C GLU A 271 5.67 -26.93 -0.71
N TYR A 272 4.58 -26.99 -1.47
CA TYR A 272 3.42 -26.09 -1.33
C TYR A 272 2.73 -26.25 0.04
N GLN A 273 2.58 -27.49 0.51
CA GLN A 273 2.05 -27.79 1.85
C GLN A 273 3.01 -27.35 2.98
N ALA A 274 4.33 -27.37 2.74
CA ALA A 274 5.33 -26.89 3.70
C ALA A 274 5.32 -25.36 3.82
N ALA A 275 5.23 -24.62 2.70
CA ALA A 275 5.15 -23.17 2.69
C ALA A 275 3.85 -22.64 3.33
N ASN A 276 2.71 -23.31 3.09
CA ASN A 276 1.45 -22.97 3.76
C ASN A 276 1.46 -23.27 5.27
N LYS A 277 2.29 -24.21 5.74
CA LYS A 277 2.45 -24.48 7.18
C LYS A 277 3.22 -23.38 7.91
N GLU A 278 4.09 -22.65 7.22
CA GLU A 278 4.81 -21.50 7.81
C GLU A 278 3.98 -20.21 7.84
N LEU A 279 2.87 -20.16 7.09
CA LEU A 279 1.98 -19.00 6.97
C LEU A 279 0.69 -19.10 7.82
N HIS A 280 0.59 -20.08 8.72
CA HIS A 280 -0.51 -20.18 9.67
C HIS A 280 -0.11 -19.63 11.05
N TYR A 281 -0.40 -18.34 11.28
CA TYR A 281 -0.68 -17.77 12.60
C TYR A 281 -1.78 -16.72 12.49
#